data_AF-A0A359LY08-F1
#
_entry.id   AF-A0A359LY08-F1
#
_cell.length_a   1.000
_cell.length_b   1.000
_cell.length_c   1.000
_cell.angle_alpha   90.00
_cell.angle_beta   90.00
_cell.angle_gamma   90.00
#
_symmetry.space_group_name_H-M   'P 1'
#
loop_
_entity.id
_entity.type
_entity.pdbx_description
1 polymer ?
#
loop_
_entity_poly.entity_id
_entity_poly.type
_entity_poly.pdbx_seq_one_letter_code
_entity_poly.pdbx_strand_id
1 'polypeptide(L)' 'EPIEDVANLLFRKWGMGAKEGRRGVLLLLAVQERRSRLEVGAGLEEALPEGSAGLVLREMRPALREEHYGEALLAGAQA' A
#
# COMPACT_ATOMS: atom_id res chain seq x y z
N GLU A 1 -4.87 -4.88 16.60
CA GLU A 1 -5.65 -5.30 15.42
C GLU A 1 -4.67 -5.66 14.30
N PRO A 2 -5.02 -6.57 13.38
CA PRO A 2 -4.23 -6.82 12.17
C PRO A 2 -4.07 -5.55 11.33
N ILE A 3 -2.91 -5.36 10.70
CA ILE A 3 -2.64 -4.17 9.86
C ILE A 3 -3.57 -4.13 8.63
N GLU A 4 -4.01 -5.31 8.19
CA GLU A 4 -4.96 -5.53 7.12
C GLU A 4 -6.31 -4.91 7.43
N ASP A 5 -6.83 -5.16 8.64
CA ASP A 5 -8.13 -4.63 9.08
C ASP A 5 -8.08 -3.10 9.21
N VAL A 6 -6.97 -2.58 9.78
CA VAL A 6 -6.74 -1.13 9.91
C VAL A 6 -6.66 -0.46 8.54
N ALA A 7 -5.89 -1.04 7.61
CA ALA A 7 -5.75 -0.49 6.26
C ALA A 7 -7.09 -0.50 5.51
N ASN A 8 -7.87 -1.58 5.60
CA ASN A 8 -9.17 -1.67 4.96
C ASN A 8 -10.16 -0.65 5.54
N LEU A 9 -10.18 -0.49 6.87
CA LEU A 9 -11.01 0.51 7.55
C LEU A 9 -10.64 1.94 7.09
N LEU A 10 -9.35 2.28 7.06
CA LEU A 10 -8.89 3.60 6.62
C LEU A 10 -9.23 3.86 5.15
N PHE A 11 -8.99 2.88 4.27
CA PHE A 11 -9.31 2.99 2.85
C PHE A 11 -10.78 3.35 2.61
N ARG A 12 -11.69 2.64 3.30
CA ARG A 12 -13.14 2.90 3.23
C ARG A 12 -13.51 4.23 3.87
N LYS A 13 -13.00 4.52 5.07
CA LYS A 13 -13.33 5.74 5.83
C LYS A 13 -12.92 7.01 5.10
N TRP A 14 -11.78 6.98 4.40
CA TRP A 14 -11.30 8.12 3.62
C TRP A 14 -11.89 8.20 2.21
N GLY A 15 -12.70 7.22 1.80
CA GLY A 15 -13.33 7.21 0.48
C GLY A 15 -12.31 7.12 -0.66
N MET A 16 -11.20 6.39 -0.45
CA MET A 16 -10.11 6.30 -1.41
C MET A 16 -10.61 5.77 -2.77
N GLY A 17 -10.43 6.56 -3.83
CA GLY A 17 -10.87 6.20 -5.19
C GLY A 17 -12.38 6.19 -5.41
N ALA A 18 -13.21 6.60 -4.44
CA ALA A 18 -14.67 6.48 -4.52
C ALA A 18 -15.29 7.24 -5.71
N LYS A 19 -14.78 8.43 -6.02
CA LYS A 19 -15.24 9.26 -7.17
C LYS A 19 -14.79 8.74 -8.53
N GLU A 20 -13.80 7.86 -8.55
CA GLU A 20 -13.16 7.33 -9.75
C GLU A 20 -13.46 5.84 -9.93
N GLY A 21 -14.63 5.37 -9.47
CA GLY A 21 -15.02 3.97 -9.64
C GLY A 21 -14.16 2.99 -8.81
N ARG A 22 -13.79 3.37 -7.59
CA ARG A 22 -12.90 2.61 -6.68
C ARG A 22 -11.47 2.50 -7.20
N ARG A 23 -11.00 3.47 -7.97
CA ARG A 23 -9.61 3.56 -8.43
C ARG A 23 -8.75 4.29 -7.40
N GLY A 24 -8.42 3.59 -6.32
CA GLY A 24 -7.61 4.13 -5.23
C GLY A 24 -6.60 3.11 -4.71
N VAL A 25 -5.48 3.60 -4.20
CA VAL A 25 -4.46 2.80 -3.52
C VAL A 25 -4.15 3.44 -2.18
N LEU A 26 -3.97 2.62 -1.14
CA LEU A 26 -3.48 3.05 0.16
C LEU A 26 -2.28 2.20 0.56
N LEU A 27 -1.13 2.84 0.78
CA LEU A 27 0.03 2.24 1.42
C LEU A 27 0.04 2.63 2.89
N LEU A 28 0.01 1.64 3.77
CA LEU A 28 0.11 1.82 5.22
C LEU A 28 1.42 1.21 5.71
N LEU A 29 2.23 2.03 6.39
CA LEU A 29 3.49 1.61 7.02
C LEU A 29 3.37 1.76 8.55
N ALA A 30 3.43 0.64 9.25
CA ALA A 30 3.45 0.56 10.70
C ALA A 30 4.92 0.35 11.16
N VAL A 31 5.60 1.46 11.41
CA VAL A 31 7.07 1.50 11.58
C VAL A 31 7.53 0.69 12.79
N GLN A 32 6.87 0.83 13.95
CA GLN A 32 7.27 0.15 15.18
C GLN A 32 7.07 -1.37 15.07
N GLU A 33 6.01 -1.79 14.38
CA GLU A 33 5.64 -3.18 14.16
C GLU A 33 6.42 -3.82 13.00
N ARG A 34 7.17 -3.01 12.23
CA ARG A 34 7.85 -3.41 10.98
C ARG A 34 6.90 -4.11 10.01
N ARG A 35 5.66 -3.63 9.93
CA ARG A 35 4.62 -4.15 9.04
C ARG A 35 4.25 -3.11 7.99
N SER A 36 3.87 -3.58 6.81
CA SER A 36 3.43 -2.75 5.70
C SER A 36 2.27 -3.42 4.98
N ARG A 37 1.30 -2.63 4.53
CA ARG A 37 0.13 -3.12 3.79
C ARG A 37 -0.17 -2.20 2.62
N LEU A 38 -0.48 -2.78 1.47
CA LEU A 38 -1.01 -2.06 0.31
C LEU A 38 -2.45 -2.52 0.08
N GLU A 39 -3.40 -1.60 0.18
CA GLU A 39 -4.79 -1.81 -0.21
C GLU A 39 -5.01 -1.23 -1.60
N VAL A 40 -5.55 -2.04 -2.50
CA VAL A 40 -5.83 -1.66 -3.88
C VAL A 40 -7.33 -1.77 -4.09
N GLY A 41 -7.95 -0.70 -4.56
CA GLY A 41 -9.35 -0.71 -4.91
C GLY A 41 -9.60 -1.52 -6.18
N ALA A 42 -10.70 -2.28 -6.20
CA ALA A 42 -11.07 -3.16 -7.31
C ALA A 42 -11.22 -2.45 -8.68
N GLY A 43 -11.35 -1.12 -8.70
CA GLY A 43 -11.35 -0.36 -9.97
C GLY A 43 -9.99 -0.32 -10.68
N LEU A 44 -8.92 -0.81 -10.03
CA LEU A 44 -7.55 -0.84 -10.55
C LEU A 44 -7.08 -2.24 -10.95
N GLU A 45 -7.91 -3.27 -10.94
CA GLU A 45 -7.48 -4.65 -11.24
C GLU A 45 -6.77 -4.79 -12.62
N GLU A 46 -7.19 -4.03 -13.62
CA GLU A 46 -6.56 -4.00 -14.95
C GLU A 46 -5.16 -3.36 -14.95
N ALA A 47 -4.95 -2.35 -14.09
CA ALA A 47 -3.70 -1.59 -14.01
C ALA A 47 -2.73 -2.16 -12.96
N LEU A 48 -3.28 -2.77 -11.91
CA LEU A 48 -2.58 -3.38 -10.79
C LEU A 48 -3.14 -4.80 -10.59
N PRO A 49 -2.64 -5.78 -11.38
CA PRO A 49 -3.06 -7.17 -11.28
C PRO A 49 -2.78 -7.78 -9.91
N GLU A 50 -3.37 -8.95 -9.69
CA GLU A 50 -3.10 -9.76 -8.50
C GLU A 50 -1.58 -10.02 -8.36
N GLY A 51 -1.04 -9.76 -7.17
CA GLY A 51 0.40 -9.88 -6.89
C GLY A 51 1.20 -8.59 -7.02
N SER A 52 0.72 -7.55 -7.72
CA SER A 52 1.42 -6.26 -7.84
C SER A 52 1.69 -5.62 -6.48
N ALA A 53 0.73 -5.73 -5.54
CA ALA A 53 0.92 -5.28 -4.17
C ALA A 53 2.12 -5.94 -3.48
N GLY A 54 2.33 -7.24 -3.71
CA GLY A 54 3.49 -7.96 -3.16
C GLY A 54 4.80 -7.53 -3.79
N LEU A 55 4.80 -7.16 -5.07
CA LEU A 55 5.96 -6.61 -5.77
C LEU A 55 6.34 -5.25 -5.18
N VAL A 56 5.40 -4.31 -5.12
CA VAL A 56 5.60 -2.97 -4.53
C VAL A 56 6.18 -3.09 -3.12
N LEU A 57 5.53 -3.85 -2.24
CA LEU A 57 6.02 -4.03 -0.88
C LEU A 57 7.40 -4.69 -0.83
N ARG A 58 7.74 -5.56 -1.78
CA ARG A 58 9.07 -6.17 -1.86
C ARG A 58 10.15 -5.15 -2.23
N GLU A 59 9.90 -4.29 -3.21
CA GLU A 59 10.86 -3.27 -3.66
C GLU A 59 11.15 -2.25 -2.55
N MET A 60 10.21 -2.03 -1.63
CA MET A 60 10.41 -1.18 -0.46
C MET A 60 11.35 -1.81 0.61
N ARG A 61 11.44 -3.15 0.68
CA ARG A 61 12.08 -3.85 1.81
C ARG A 61 13.56 -3.50 2.05
N PRO A 62 14.42 -3.30 1.03
CA PRO A 62 15.81 -2.92 1.25
C PRO A 62 15.92 -1.61 2.05
N ALA A 63 15.30 -0.54 1.56
CA ALA A 63 15.32 0.77 2.23
C ALA A 63 14.64 0.76 3.61
N LEU A 64 13.54 0.00 3.78
CA LEU A 64 12.90 -0.18 5.09
C LEU A 64 13.79 -0.88 6.12
N ARG A 65 14.72 -1.75 5.69
CA ARG A 65 15.68 -2.39 6.61
C ARG A 65 16.70 -1.41 7.15
N GLU A 66 17.04 -0.40 6.35
CA GLU A 66 17.98 0.67 6.70
C GLU A 66 17.28 1.89 7.33
N GLU A 67 15.97 1.80 7.58
CA GLU A 67 15.14 2.89 8.12
C GLU A 67 15.09 4.13 7.21
N HIS A 68 15.43 3.96 5.94
CA HIS A 68 15.33 4.98 4.89
C HIS A 68 13.90 5.06 4.35
N TYR A 69 12.96 5.52 5.17
CA TYR A 69 11.53 5.50 4.84
C TYR A 69 11.16 6.30 3.59
N GLY A 70 11.82 7.44 3.35
CA GLY A 70 11.57 8.25 2.14
C GLY A 70 11.94 7.49 0.87
N GLU A 71 13.10 6.84 0.85
CA GLU A 71 13.56 6.00 -0.26
C GLU A 71 12.65 4.78 -0.45
N ALA A 72 12.22 4.16 0.66
CA ALA A 72 11.27 3.06 0.59
C ALA A 72 9.96 3.48 -0.08
N LEU A 73 9.37 4.61 0.33
CA LEU A 73 8.13 5.12 -0.25
C LEU A 73 8.30 5.48 -1.73
N LEU A 74 9.44 6.06 -2.11
CA LEU A 74 9.75 6.37 -3.50
C LEU A 74 9.87 5.10 -4.35
N ALA A 75 10.61 4.09 -3.87
CA ALA A 75 10.74 2.80 -4.54
C ALA A 75 9.36 2.12 -4.75
N GLY A 76 8.50 2.16 -3.72
CA GLY A 76 7.16 1.62 -3.82
C GLY A 76 6.25 2.36 -4.81
N ALA A 77 6.43 3.67 -4.98
CA ALA A 77 5.66 4.47 -5.94
C ALA A 77 6.13 4.28 -7.40
N GLN A 78 7.36 3.79 -7.60
CA GLN A 78 7.98 3.58 -8.91
C GLN A 78 7.87 2.14 -9.43
N ALA A 79 7.52 1.19 -8.57
CA ALA A 79 7.34 -0.22 -8.89
C ALA A 79 6.03 -0.49 -9.64
#